data_AF-A0A535IWM3-F1
#
_entry.id   AF-A0A535IWM3-F1
#
_cell.length_a   1.000
_cell.length_b   1.000
_cell.length_c   1.000
_cell.angle_alpha   90.00
_cell.angle_beta   90.00
_cell.angle_gamma   90.00
#
_symmetry.space_group_name_H-M   'P 1'
#
loop_
_entity.id
_entity.type
_entity.pdbx_description
1 polymer ?
#
loop_
_entity_poly.entity_id
_entity_poly.type
_entity_poly.pdbx_seq_one_letter_code
_entity_poly.pdbx_strand_id
1 'polypeptide(L)'
;MVAYVVDILILGIIGFVIAALLGLGETTTRTSGSNTFTSYFVSTTNPIVSLIYALLGAAYFIGSWSGGRRATIGQRLFHLQVGNAFDGRPLSTEQAVRRWIALGSFLGLLAFIRPIAGLASLAQLVWVVVLVITTARSPTKQGLHDRFANSAVVKPSGEGTSGIAMACMLVIGLIVVLAIIGIVAAILLGPAFFDQLSRLGRSI
;
A
#
# COMPACT_ATOMS: atom_id res chain seq x y z
N MET A 1 -1.63 -1.95 -10.85
CA MET A 1 -0.77 -2.13 -9.65
C MET A 1 0.42 -1.17 -9.67
N VAL A 2 1.21 -1.07 -10.75
CA VAL A 2 2.38 -0.15 -10.79
C VAL A 2 2.04 1.31 -10.57
N ALA A 3 1.02 1.81 -11.28
CA ALA A 3 0.53 3.17 -11.11
C ALA A 3 0.20 3.48 -9.65
N TYR A 4 -0.41 2.53 -8.94
CA TYR A 4 -0.76 2.65 -7.53
C TYR A 4 0.47 2.74 -6.62
N VAL A 5 1.56 2.03 -6.93
CA VAL A 5 2.82 2.16 -6.17
C VAL A 5 3.45 3.54 -6.35
N VAL A 6 3.47 4.04 -7.59
CA VAL A 6 3.95 5.41 -7.88
C VAL A 6 3.10 6.44 -7.14
N ASP A 7 1.77 6.26 -7.14
CA ASP A 7 0.85 7.13 -6.41
C ASP A 7 1.08 7.09 -4.89
N ILE A 8 1.31 5.90 -4.31
CA ILE A 8 1.64 5.76 -2.89
C ILE A 8 2.97 6.45 -2.56
N LEU A 9 4.00 6.33 -3.41
CA LEU A 9 5.28 7.02 -3.21
C LEU A 9 5.11 8.54 -3.21
N ILE A 10 4.35 9.08 -4.17
CA ILE A 10 4.07 10.52 -4.25
C ILE A 10 3.32 10.97 -2.98
N LEU A 11 2.28 10.26 -2.58
CA LEU A 11 1.51 10.57 -1.36
C LEU A 11 2.36 10.43 -0.09
N GLY A 12 3.25 9.44 -0.04
CA GLY A 12 4.18 9.22 1.05
C GLY A 12 5.17 10.36 1.20
N ILE A 13 5.75 10.85 0.10
CA ILE A 13 6.65 12.02 0.11
C ILE A 13 5.89 13.28 0.57
N ILE A 14 4.72 13.55 -0.02
CA ILE A 14 3.91 14.73 0.32
C ILE A 14 3.56 14.72 1.81
N GLY A 15 3.06 13.60 2.32
CA GLY A 15 2.69 13.53 3.72
C GLY A 15 3.89 13.49 4.67
N PHE A 16 5.04 12.94 4.25
CA PHE A 16 6.28 13.04 5.04
C PHE A 16 6.70 14.50 5.21
N VAL A 17 6.66 15.29 4.14
CA VAL A 17 6.95 16.73 4.18
C VAL A 17 5.96 17.45 5.10
N ILE A 18 4.65 17.16 4.99
CA ILE A 18 3.63 17.75 5.87
C ILE A 18 3.90 17.38 7.32
N ALA A 19 4.17 16.11 7.63
CA ALA A 19 4.44 15.65 8.98
C ALA A 19 5.69 16.30 9.55
N ALA A 20 6.76 16.45 8.77
CA ALA A 20 7.98 17.14 9.18
C ALA A 20 7.73 18.63 9.49
N LEU A 21 7.00 19.33 8.63
CA LEU A 21 6.66 20.75 8.82
C LEU A 21 5.76 21.00 10.04
N LEU A 22 4.88 20.06 10.36
CA LEU A 22 3.97 20.14 11.50
C LEU A 22 4.58 19.58 12.80
N GLY A 23 5.80 19.05 12.77
CA GLY A 23 6.44 18.40 13.92
C GLY A 23 5.79 17.08 14.34
N LEU A 24 5.09 16.41 13.41
CA LEU A 24 4.31 15.19 13.64
C LEU A 24 5.04 13.92 13.17
N GLY A 25 6.37 13.89 13.28
CA GLY A 25 7.20 12.77 12.81
C GLY A 25 6.86 11.44 13.49
N GLU A 26 7.10 10.32 12.78
CA GLU A 26 6.97 8.99 13.38
C GLU A 26 7.95 8.83 14.54
N THR A 27 7.43 8.44 15.70
CA THR A 27 8.26 8.14 16.86
C THR A 27 8.44 6.63 16.92
N THR A 28 9.67 6.17 16.62
CA THR A 28 10.05 4.77 16.81
C THR A 28 10.47 4.59 18.26
N THR A 29 9.60 3.95 19.05
CA THR A 29 9.92 3.55 20.42
C THR A 29 10.46 2.13 20.42
N ARG A 30 11.64 1.94 21.03
CA ARG A 30 12.18 0.61 21.31
C ARG A 30 11.48 0.09 22.56
N THR A 31 10.56 -0.85 22.40
CA THR A 31 9.91 -1.53 23.52
C THR A 31 10.75 -2.75 23.89
N SER A 32 11.32 -2.75 25.09
CA SER A 32 11.99 -3.92 25.65
C SER A 32 10.98 -4.71 26.46
N GLY A 33 10.74 -5.97 26.11
CA GLY A 33 9.92 -6.89 26.88
C GLY A 33 10.57 -7.24 28.22
N SER A 34 9.81 -7.92 29.09
CA SER A 34 10.24 -8.35 30.42
C SER A 34 11.44 -9.30 30.42
N ASN A 35 11.79 -9.87 29.27
CA ASN A 35 12.95 -10.74 29.07
C ASN A 35 13.97 -10.02 28.18
N THR A 36 15.25 -10.10 28.53
CA THR A 36 16.41 -9.41 27.91
C THR A 36 16.54 -9.60 26.39
N PHE A 37 15.82 -10.58 25.80
CA PHE A 37 15.86 -10.93 24.38
C PHE A 37 14.69 -10.40 23.54
N THR A 38 13.67 -9.78 24.14
CA THR A 38 12.44 -9.40 23.43
C THR A 38 12.34 -7.89 23.26
N SER A 39 13.33 -7.25 22.62
CA SER A 39 13.17 -5.86 22.19
C SER A 39 12.68 -5.79 20.75
N TYR A 40 11.49 -5.22 20.55
CA TYR A 40 10.93 -4.96 19.22
C TYR A 40 10.73 -3.45 19.04
N PHE A 41 10.94 -2.99 17.81
CA PHE A 41 10.65 -1.62 17.44
C PHE A 41 9.15 -1.47 17.23
N VAL A 42 8.53 -0.58 17.99
CA VAL A 42 7.16 -0.12 17.74
C VAL A 42 7.28 1.26 17.11
N SER A 43 6.98 1.36 15.82
CA SER A 43 6.68 2.67 15.23
C SER A 43 5.28 3.05 15.67
N THR A 44 5.17 4.03 16.56
CA THR A 44 3.89 4.67 16.86
C THR A 44 3.67 5.77 15.84
N THR A 45 3.03 5.43 14.72
CA THR A 45 2.44 6.46 13.86
C THR A 45 1.27 7.09 14.62
N ASN A 46 1.20 8.42 14.65
CA ASN A 46 0.09 9.11 15.30
C ASN A 46 -1.22 8.81 14.52
N PRO A 47 -2.31 8.34 15.18
CA PRO A 47 -3.55 8.01 14.48
C PRO A 47 -4.16 9.21 13.72
N ILE A 48 -3.94 10.43 14.21
CA ILE A 48 -4.36 11.67 13.53
C ILE A 48 -3.60 11.83 12.21
N VAL A 49 -2.29 11.58 12.23
CA VAL A 49 -1.45 11.62 11.02
C VAL A 49 -1.92 10.59 10.00
N SER A 50 -2.20 9.35 10.44
CA SER A 50 -2.72 8.31 9.55
C SER A 50 -4.12 8.63 8.99
N LEU A 51 -4.97 9.27 9.77
CA LEU A 51 -6.26 9.78 9.27
C LEU A 51 -6.06 10.86 8.21
N ILE A 52 -5.14 11.81 8.43
CA ILE A 52 -4.79 12.84 7.44
C ILE A 52 -4.28 12.19 6.15
N TYR A 53 -3.40 11.19 6.24
CA TYR A 53 -2.96 10.43 5.06
C TYR A 53 -4.11 9.75 4.32
N ALA A 54 -5.03 9.11 5.04
CA ALA A 54 -6.19 8.48 4.43
C ALA A 54 -7.07 9.50 3.70
N LEU A 55 -7.31 10.68 4.30
CA LEU A 55 -8.08 11.76 3.70
C LEU A 55 -7.38 12.40 2.49
N LEU A 56 -6.07 12.63 2.56
CA LEU A 56 -5.27 13.10 1.44
C LEU A 56 -5.30 12.10 0.28
N GLY A 57 -5.16 10.81 0.58
CA GLY A 57 -5.30 9.74 -0.39
C GLY A 57 -6.69 9.74 -1.03
N ALA A 58 -7.75 9.84 -0.23
CA ALA A 58 -9.13 9.93 -0.71
C ALA A 58 -9.29 11.11 -1.67
N ALA A 59 -8.91 12.32 -1.26
CA ALA A 59 -9.01 13.53 -2.08
C ALA A 59 -8.22 13.40 -3.39
N TYR A 60 -6.99 12.89 -3.32
CA TYR A 60 -6.12 12.68 -4.48
C TYR A 60 -6.72 11.69 -5.48
N PHE A 61 -7.12 10.50 -5.01
CA PHE A 61 -7.62 9.45 -5.89
C PHE A 61 -9.00 9.79 -6.44
N ILE A 62 -9.94 10.19 -5.58
CA ILE A 62 -11.31 10.53 -5.98
C ILE A 62 -11.28 11.69 -6.97
N GLY A 63 -10.59 12.79 -6.65
CA GLY A 63 -10.49 13.94 -7.53
C GLY A 63 -9.79 13.65 -8.86
N SER A 64 -8.77 12.77 -8.85
CA SER A 64 -8.09 12.36 -10.09
C SER A 64 -8.97 11.52 -11.02
N TRP A 65 -9.86 10.69 -10.47
CA TRP A 65 -10.71 9.81 -11.26
C TRP A 65 -12.03 10.46 -11.70
N SER A 66 -12.63 11.29 -10.85
CA SER A 66 -13.87 12.00 -11.19
C SER A 66 -13.64 13.28 -12.00
N GLY A 67 -12.43 13.85 -11.90
CA GLY A 67 -12.04 15.02 -12.69
C GLY A 67 -11.77 14.71 -14.16
N GLY A 68 -11.67 15.75 -14.98
CA GLY A 68 -11.49 15.65 -16.45
C GLY A 68 -10.19 14.95 -16.89
N ARG A 69 -9.24 14.70 -15.99
CA ARG A 69 -7.99 13.97 -16.27
C ARG A 69 -8.14 12.46 -16.21
N ARG A 70 -9.14 11.96 -15.48
CA ARG A 70 -9.55 10.55 -15.44
C ARG A 70 -8.45 9.56 -15.06
N ALA A 71 -7.39 10.04 -14.40
CA ALA A 71 -6.19 9.27 -14.11
C ALA A 71 -5.36 10.00 -13.05
N THR A 72 -4.81 9.24 -12.10
CA THR A 72 -3.82 9.73 -11.15
C THR A 72 -2.51 10.08 -11.86
N ILE A 73 -1.56 10.72 -11.16
CA ILE A 73 -0.23 10.99 -11.70
C ILE A 73 0.47 9.68 -12.08
N GLY A 74 0.42 8.67 -11.21
CA GLY A 74 0.96 7.35 -11.49
C GLY A 74 0.31 6.71 -12.70
N GLN A 75 -1.02 6.78 -12.82
CA GLN A 75 -1.73 6.22 -13.99
C GLN A 75 -1.36 6.93 -15.29
N ARG A 76 -1.24 8.26 -15.25
CA ARG A 76 -0.80 9.06 -16.41
C ARG A 76 0.60 8.71 -16.89
N LEU A 77 1.52 8.41 -15.96
CA LEU A 77 2.88 7.99 -16.32
C LEU A 77 2.90 6.70 -17.14
N PHE A 78 1.92 5.82 -16.96
CA PHE A 78 1.79 4.57 -17.71
C PHE A 78 0.71 4.64 -18.81
N HIS A 79 0.26 5.84 -19.17
CA HIS A 79 -0.75 6.02 -20.20
C HIS A 79 -2.06 5.29 -19.88
N LEU A 80 -2.42 5.23 -18.60
CA LEU A 80 -3.64 4.59 -18.12
C LEU A 80 -4.70 5.63 -17.82
N GLN A 81 -5.94 5.29 -18.13
CA GLN A 81 -7.13 6.05 -17.76
C GLN A 81 -8.12 5.18 -17.02
N VAL A 82 -8.92 5.80 -16.16
CA VAL A 82 -10.02 5.20 -15.44
C VAL A 82 -11.32 5.77 -16.00
N GLY A 83 -12.21 4.88 -16.42
CA GLY A 83 -13.53 5.26 -16.91
C GLY A 83 -14.60 4.36 -16.36
N ASN A 84 -15.84 4.80 -16.52
CA ASN A 84 -16.99 3.96 -16.32
C ASN A 84 -16.90 2.76 -17.30
N ALA A 85 -17.17 1.57 -16.77
CA ALA A 85 -16.97 0.31 -17.49
C ALA A 85 -17.93 0.13 -18.68
N PHE A 86 -19.06 0.84 -18.70
CA PHE A 86 -20.09 0.70 -19.74
C PHE A 86 -19.90 1.66 -20.91
N ASP A 87 -19.66 2.94 -20.62
CA ASP A 87 -19.66 4.02 -21.62
C ASP A 87 -18.29 4.70 -21.77
N GLY A 88 -17.31 4.32 -20.96
CA GLY A 88 -15.98 4.91 -20.99
C GLY A 88 -15.98 6.41 -20.67
N ARG A 89 -16.98 6.95 -19.95
CA ARG A 89 -16.99 8.35 -19.45
C ARG A 89 -16.23 8.51 -18.12
N PRO A 90 -15.85 9.75 -17.72
CA PRO A 90 -15.26 9.99 -16.40
C PRO A 90 -16.13 9.37 -15.30
N LEU A 91 -15.51 8.89 -14.23
CA LEU A 91 -16.29 8.35 -13.10
C LEU A 91 -17.11 9.47 -12.46
N SER A 92 -18.33 9.15 -12.04
CA SER A 92 -19.00 10.04 -11.08
C SER A 92 -18.22 10.06 -9.76
N THR A 93 -18.37 11.13 -8.98
CA THR A 93 -17.76 11.22 -7.65
C THR A 93 -18.16 10.03 -6.77
N GLU A 94 -19.40 9.58 -6.86
CA GLU A 94 -19.89 8.40 -6.14
C GLU A 94 -19.15 7.12 -6.56
N GLN A 95 -18.97 6.89 -7.87
CA GLN A 95 -18.20 5.75 -8.36
C GLN A 95 -16.74 5.81 -7.90
N ALA A 96 -16.13 7.00 -7.94
CA ALA A 96 -14.75 7.20 -7.49
C ALA A 96 -14.60 6.95 -5.97
N VAL A 97 -15.56 7.37 -5.15
CA VAL A 97 -15.62 7.08 -3.71
C VAL A 97 -15.74 5.57 -3.48
N ARG A 98 -16.69 4.90 -4.14
CA ARG A 98 -16.86 3.44 -4.05
C ARG A 98 -15.58 2.69 -4.41
N ARG A 99 -14.93 3.13 -5.48
CA ARG A 99 -13.64 2.57 -5.92
C ARG A 99 -12.57 2.74 -4.85
N TRP A 100 -12.46 3.93 -4.26
CA TRP A 100 -11.48 4.22 -3.21
C TRP A 100 -11.73 3.41 -1.93
N ILE A 101 -12.98 3.31 -1.49
CA ILE A 101 -13.38 2.46 -0.35
C ILE A 101 -13.01 1.01 -0.65
N ALA A 102 -13.30 0.51 -1.85
CA ALA A 102 -12.98 -0.87 -2.19
C ALA A 102 -11.47 -1.16 -2.32
N LEU A 103 -10.61 -0.15 -2.45
CA LEU A 103 -9.17 -0.35 -2.30
C LEU A 103 -8.77 -0.68 -0.85
N GLY A 104 -9.62 -0.33 0.13
CA GLY A 104 -9.44 -0.71 1.53
C GLY A 104 -8.33 0.06 2.25
N SER A 105 -7.79 1.14 1.68
CA SER A 105 -6.68 1.90 2.29
C SER A 105 -7.02 2.43 3.69
N PHE A 106 -8.30 2.70 3.97
CA PHE A 106 -8.78 3.12 5.29
C PHE A 106 -8.72 2.01 6.36
N LEU A 107 -8.67 0.73 5.97
CA LEU A 107 -8.57 -0.40 6.91
C LEU A 107 -7.26 -0.36 7.71
N GLY A 108 -6.23 0.34 7.20
CA GLY A 108 -5.01 0.61 7.96
C GLY A 108 -5.26 1.34 9.28
N LEU A 109 -6.37 2.08 9.41
CA LEU A 109 -6.76 2.73 10.67
C LEU A 109 -7.14 1.72 11.77
N LEU A 110 -7.53 0.49 11.40
CA LEU A 110 -7.84 -0.55 12.38
C LEU A 110 -6.59 -1.04 13.13
N ALA A 111 -5.39 -0.80 12.58
CA ALA A 111 -4.14 -1.11 13.26
C ALA A 111 -3.92 -0.31 14.56
N PHE A 112 -4.65 0.80 14.76
CA PHE A 112 -4.60 1.56 16.01
C PHE A 112 -5.40 0.92 17.16
N ILE A 113 -6.26 -0.05 16.85
CA ILE A 113 -7.02 -0.80 17.86
C ILE A 113 -6.12 -1.94 18.36
N ARG A 114 -5.31 -1.66 19.39
CA ARG A 114 -4.26 -2.56 19.91
C ARG A 114 -4.64 -4.04 20.01
N PRO A 115 -5.80 -4.43 20.57
CA PRO A 115 -6.16 -5.84 20.68
C PRO A 115 -6.26 -6.58 19.33
N ILE A 116 -6.52 -5.87 18.24
CA ILE A 116 -6.73 -6.46 16.91
C ILE A 116 -5.71 -6.01 15.87
N ALA A 117 -4.68 -5.24 16.24
CA ALA A 117 -3.75 -4.65 15.29
C ALA A 117 -3.06 -5.67 14.36
N GLY A 118 -2.67 -6.83 14.92
CA GLY A 118 -2.10 -7.93 14.14
C GLY A 118 -3.10 -8.55 13.17
N LEU A 119 -4.35 -8.76 13.62
CA LEU A 119 -5.43 -9.27 12.77
C LEU A 119 -5.83 -8.28 11.68
N ALA A 120 -5.86 -6.98 12.00
CA ALA A 120 -6.12 -5.91 11.03
C ALA A 120 -5.04 -5.88 9.94
N SER A 121 -3.77 -6.02 10.32
CA SER A 121 -2.65 -6.08 9.38
C SER A 121 -2.73 -7.31 8.47
N LEU A 122 -3.09 -8.46 9.03
CA LEU A 122 -3.29 -9.70 8.26
C LEU A 122 -4.50 -9.57 7.32
N ALA A 123 -5.62 -9.03 7.78
CA ALA A 123 -6.81 -8.79 6.97
C ALA A 123 -6.51 -7.84 5.81
N GLN A 124 -5.74 -6.77 6.06
CA GLN A 124 -5.29 -5.85 5.02
C GLN A 124 -4.43 -6.55 3.97
N LEU A 125 -3.48 -7.40 4.39
CA LEU A 125 -2.66 -8.18 3.47
C LEU A 125 -3.52 -9.12 2.61
N VAL A 126 -4.44 -9.85 3.24
CA VAL A 126 -5.38 -10.75 2.55
C VAL A 126 -6.22 -9.95 1.55
N TRP A 127 -6.71 -8.77 1.93
CA TRP A 127 -7.48 -7.91 1.04
C TRP A 127 -6.69 -7.50 -0.21
N VAL A 128 -5.44 -7.05 -0.04
CA VAL A 128 -4.56 -6.72 -1.17
C VAL A 128 -4.34 -7.92 -2.08
N VAL A 129 -4.11 -9.12 -1.52
CA VAL A 129 -3.97 -10.36 -2.30
C VAL A 129 -5.26 -10.67 -3.08
N VAL A 130 -6.42 -10.55 -2.45
CA VAL A 130 -7.73 -10.72 -3.10
C VAL A 130 -7.90 -9.74 -4.26
N LEU A 131 -7.56 -8.47 -4.08
CA LEU A 131 -7.62 -7.47 -5.15
C LEU A 131 -6.70 -7.85 -6.33
N VAL A 132 -5.48 -8.32 -6.06
CA VAL A 132 -4.53 -8.75 -7.09
C VAL A 132 -5.05 -9.98 -7.84
N ILE A 133 -5.45 -11.03 -7.12
CA ILE A 133 -5.92 -12.28 -7.73
C ILE A 133 -7.16 -12.03 -8.59
N THR A 134 -8.12 -11.27 -8.08
CA THR A 134 -9.37 -11.00 -8.81
C THR A 134 -9.12 -10.15 -10.05
N THR A 135 -8.18 -9.21 -10.01
CA THR A 135 -7.76 -8.44 -11.20
C THR A 135 -7.07 -9.35 -12.21
N ALA A 136 -6.13 -10.19 -11.77
CA ALA A 136 -5.32 -11.04 -12.64
C ALA A 136 -6.17 -12.10 -13.38
N ARG A 137 -7.12 -12.71 -12.66
CA ARG A 137 -8.02 -13.77 -13.18
C ARG A 137 -9.24 -13.23 -13.93
N SER A 138 -9.50 -11.91 -13.90
CA SER A 138 -10.61 -11.32 -14.64
C SER A 138 -10.32 -11.29 -16.15
N PRO A 139 -11.23 -11.79 -17.02
CA PRO A 139 -11.08 -11.65 -18.47
C PRO A 139 -10.97 -10.19 -18.92
N THR A 140 -11.67 -9.29 -18.23
CA THR A 140 -11.66 -7.83 -18.49
C THR A 140 -10.57 -7.09 -17.73
N LYS A 141 -9.71 -7.81 -16.98
CA LYS A 141 -8.71 -7.23 -16.06
C LYS A 141 -9.26 -6.21 -15.04
N GLN A 142 -10.57 -6.25 -14.79
CA GLN A 142 -11.23 -5.50 -13.72
C GLN A 142 -11.15 -6.26 -12.40
N GLY A 143 -10.53 -5.65 -11.39
CA GLY A 143 -10.50 -6.18 -10.02
C GLY A 143 -11.84 -6.00 -9.29
N LEU A 144 -11.97 -6.56 -8.08
CA LEU A 144 -13.17 -6.35 -7.26
C LEU A 144 -13.47 -4.87 -7.00
N HIS A 145 -12.43 -4.06 -6.76
CA HIS A 145 -12.57 -2.61 -6.56
C HIS A 145 -13.13 -1.89 -7.80
N ASP A 146 -12.79 -2.37 -8.99
CA ASP A 146 -13.28 -1.83 -10.26
C ASP A 146 -14.73 -2.26 -10.51
N ARG A 147 -15.05 -3.54 -10.27
CA ARG A 147 -16.42 -4.08 -10.42
C ARG A 147 -17.39 -3.42 -9.45
N PHE A 148 -16.99 -3.23 -8.20
CA PHE A 148 -17.82 -2.56 -7.19
C PHE A 148 -18.12 -1.09 -7.55
N ALA A 149 -17.20 -0.44 -8.25
CA ALA A 149 -17.34 0.94 -8.70
C ALA A 149 -17.95 1.10 -10.11
N ASN A 150 -18.22 0.00 -10.81
CA ASN A 150 -18.51 0.00 -12.24
C ASN A 150 -17.46 0.79 -13.06
N SER A 151 -16.19 0.60 -12.73
CA SER A 151 -15.06 1.25 -13.38
C SER A 151 -14.18 0.26 -14.13
N ALA A 152 -13.40 0.76 -15.08
CA ALA A 152 -12.37 0.01 -15.77
C ALA A 152 -11.11 0.87 -15.92
N VAL A 153 -9.95 0.23 -15.81
CA VAL A 153 -8.66 0.84 -16.17
C VAL A 153 -8.32 0.42 -17.59
N VAL A 154 -8.13 1.40 -18.47
CA VAL A 154 -7.85 1.18 -19.89
C VAL A 154 -6.59 1.94 -20.29
N LYS A 155 -5.94 1.45 -21.34
CA LYS A 155 -4.87 2.16 -22.03
C LYS A 155 -5.44 2.73 -23.33
N PRO A 156 -5.38 4.05 -23.58
CA PRO A 156 -5.79 4.63 -24.86
C PRO A 156 -5.00 4.00 -26.02
N SER A 157 -5.66 3.74 -27.15
CA SER A 157 -5.04 3.15 -28.33
C SER A 157 -4.03 4.11 -28.96
N GLY A 158 -2.78 3.68 -29.14
CA GLY A 158 -1.71 4.43 -29.81
C GLY A 158 -0.42 4.59 -29.00
N GLU A 159 -0.41 4.26 -27.71
CA GLU A 159 0.77 4.47 -26.85
C GLU A 159 1.50 3.16 -26.57
N GLY A 160 2.79 3.09 -26.89
CA GLY A 160 3.65 1.92 -26.69
C GLY A 160 3.86 1.57 -25.21
N THR A 161 4.18 0.32 -24.90
CA THR A 161 4.50 -0.10 -23.52
C THR A 161 5.95 0.27 -23.23
N SER A 162 6.18 1.23 -22.32
CA SER A 162 7.54 1.62 -21.91
C SER A 162 8.26 0.42 -21.27
N GLY A 163 9.34 -0.06 -21.87
CA GLY A 163 10.14 -1.17 -21.32
C GLY A 163 10.71 -0.87 -19.92
N ILE A 164 10.96 0.41 -19.63
CA ILE A 164 11.45 0.89 -18.34
C ILE A 164 10.38 0.70 -17.25
N ALA A 165 9.10 0.90 -17.58
CA ALA A 165 7.98 0.64 -16.68
C ALA A 165 7.92 -0.82 -16.23
N MET A 166 8.14 -1.77 -17.15
CA MET A 166 8.23 -3.19 -16.82
C MET A 166 9.48 -3.53 -15.99
N ALA A 167 10.63 -2.93 -16.30
CA ALA A 167 11.85 -3.17 -15.52
C ALA A 167 11.70 -2.70 -14.06
N CYS A 168 11.11 -1.52 -13.84
CA CYS A 168 10.76 -1.06 -12.50
C CYS A 168 9.77 -2.00 -11.78
N MET A 169 8.86 -2.66 -12.51
CA MET A 169 7.94 -3.65 -11.91
C MET A 169 8.68 -4.85 -11.32
N LEU A 170 9.67 -5.40 -12.05
CA LEU A 170 10.42 -6.55 -11.57
C LEU A 170 11.25 -6.19 -10.35
N VAL A 171 11.86 -5.01 -10.33
CA VAL A 171 12.65 -4.53 -9.20
C VAL A 171 11.77 -4.30 -7.97
N ILE A 172 10.63 -3.62 -8.10
CA ILE A 172 9.73 -3.37 -6.96
C ILE A 172 9.12 -4.68 -6.45
N GLY A 173 8.68 -5.56 -7.35
CA GLY A 173 8.17 -6.88 -6.98
C GLY A 173 9.21 -7.71 -6.23
N LEU A 174 10.46 -7.70 -6.71
CA LEU A 174 11.58 -8.36 -6.06
C LEU A 174 11.86 -7.78 -4.66
N ILE A 175 11.87 -6.46 -4.51
CA ILE A 175 12.07 -5.80 -3.20
C ILE A 175 10.99 -6.22 -2.20
N VAL A 176 9.72 -6.24 -2.62
CA VAL A 176 8.61 -6.66 -1.74
C VAL A 176 8.73 -8.13 -1.34
N VAL A 177 9.07 -9.01 -2.29
CA VAL A 177 9.29 -10.44 -2.00
C VAL A 177 10.46 -10.64 -1.04
N LEU A 178 11.58 -9.94 -1.26
CA LEU A 178 12.74 -9.99 -0.38
C LEU A 178 12.43 -9.46 1.03
N ALA A 179 11.64 -8.39 1.14
CA ALA A 179 11.19 -7.88 2.43
C ALA A 179 10.32 -8.89 3.17
N ILE A 180 9.38 -9.56 2.48
CA ILE A 180 8.54 -10.62 3.06
C ILE A 180 9.42 -11.80 3.53
N ILE A 181 10.36 -12.25 2.70
CA ILE A 181 11.29 -13.33 3.06
C ILE A 181 12.13 -12.93 4.27
N GLY A 182 12.65 -11.69 4.33
CA GLY A 182 13.42 -11.19 5.46
C GLY A 182 12.61 -11.15 6.76
N ILE A 183 11.35 -10.71 6.71
CA ILE A 183 10.44 -10.70 7.86
C ILE A 183 10.14 -12.13 8.32
N VAL A 184 9.83 -13.05 7.40
CA VAL A 184 9.55 -14.46 7.71
C VAL A 184 10.80 -15.14 8.30
N ALA A 185 11.97 -14.91 7.71
CA ALA A 185 13.25 -15.41 8.21
C ALA A 185 13.56 -14.87 9.60
N ALA A 186 13.33 -13.58 9.87
CA ALA A 186 13.54 -12.99 11.18
C ALA A 186 12.62 -13.61 12.25
N ILE A 187 11.36 -13.93 11.89
CA ILE A 187 10.40 -14.58 12.79
C ILE A 187 10.77 -16.05 13.05
N LEU A 188 11.15 -16.80 12.01
CA LEU A 188 11.40 -18.24 12.11
C LEU A 188 12.81 -18.59 12.62
N LEU A 189 13.82 -17.82 12.20
CA LEU A 189 15.23 -18.12 12.45
C LEU A 189 15.86 -17.21 13.51
N GLY A 190 15.22 -16.07 13.82
CA GLY A 190 15.70 -15.12 14.82
C GLY A 190 16.05 -15.76 16.17
N PRO A 191 15.14 -16.55 16.78
CA PRO A 191 15.40 -17.17 18.09
C PRO A 191 16.63 -18.11 18.09
N ALA A 192 16.81 -18.89 17.03
CA ALA A 192 17.92 -19.84 16.90
C ALA A 192 19.27 -19.13 16.66
N PHE A 193 19.26 -18.07 15.86
CA PHE A 193 20.46 -17.27 15.57
C PHE A 193 20.98 -16.54 16.81
N PHE A 194 20.09 -15.94 17.61
CA PHE A 194 20.48 -15.27 18.85
C PHE A 194 20.95 -16.25 19.95
N ASP A 195 20.42 -17.47 20.00
CA ASP A 195 20.91 -18.50 20.94
C ASP A 195 22.38 -18.87 20.65
N GLN A 196 22.73 -19.08 19.37
CA GLN A 196 24.11 -19.37 18.97
C GLN A 196 25.08 -18.23 19.27
N LEU A 197 24.71 -16.98 18.99
CA LEU A 197 25.53 -15.82 19.35
C LEU A 197 25.73 -15.70 20.87
N SER A 198 24.71 -16.02 21.68
CA SER A 198 24.81 -15.99 23.14
C SER A 198 25.72 -17.10 23.71
N ARG A 199 25.88 -18.21 22.99
CA ARG A 199 26.80 -19.31 23.34
C ARG A 199 28.24 -18.93 23.00
N LEU A 200 28.46 -18.32 21.84
CA LEU A 200 29.78 -17.83 21.42
C LEU A 200 30.28 -16.68 22.33
N GLY A 201 29.40 -15.78 22.75
CA GLY A 201 29.74 -14.71 23.68
C GLY A 201 30.04 -15.17 25.11
N ARG A 202 29.75 -16.43 25.46
CA ARG A 202 30.08 -17.05 26.75
C ARG A 202 31.34 -17.93 26.71
N SER A 203 31.92 -18.15 25.52
CA SER A 203 33.12 -18.98 25.32
C SER A 203 34.42 -18.18 25.17
N ILE A 204 34.35 -16.86 25.31
CA ILE A 204 35.46 -15.89 25.39
C ILE A 204 35.41 -15.22 26.76
#